data_AF-A0A0L7LF92-F1
#
_entry.id   AF-A0A0L7LF92-F1
#
_cell.length_a   1.000
_cell.length_b   1.000
_cell.length_c   1.000
_cell.angle_alpha   90.00
_cell.angle_beta   90.00
_cell.angle_gamma   90.00
#
_symmetry.space_group_name_H-M   'P 1'
#
loop_
_entity.id
_entity.type
_entity.pdbx_description
1 polymer ?
#
loop_
_entity_poly.entity_id
_entity_poly.type
_entity_poly.pdbx_seq_one_letter_code
_entity_poly.pdbx_strand_id
1 'polypeptide(L)'
;MQSIFWTGRLITRALRNGLSNFSSAAELNVSRRHPYLVSVVCGFPKDIANGRTNKGQFGDDAWFSTNFNNADVIGVADGVGGWRAYGIDPGEFSSYLMRTCERLVQMGHFKLSEPGDLLAKSYYELLEHKKPILGSSTACVMILDRSESVMRAANIGDSGYMVVRGGRVVHRSHEQQHYFNTPYQLSLPPPGHDRNVLSD
;
A
#
# COMPACT_ATOMS: atom_id res chain seq x y z
N MET A 1 -61.11 16.60 -34.48
CA MET A 1 -60.87 15.58 -33.43
C MET A 1 -59.36 15.31 -33.28
N GLN A 2 -58.59 16.27 -32.75
CA GLN A 2 -57.11 16.14 -32.63
C GLN A 2 -56.55 16.89 -31.39
N SER A 3 -57.35 17.13 -30.33
CA SER A 3 -56.88 17.89 -29.16
C SER A 3 -56.89 17.12 -27.83
N ILE A 4 -57.39 15.88 -27.80
CA ILE A 4 -57.54 15.11 -26.55
C ILE A 4 -56.32 14.21 -26.25
N PHE A 5 -55.47 13.93 -27.24
CA PHE A 5 -54.32 13.01 -27.08
C PHE A 5 -53.03 13.66 -26.56
N TRP A 6 -52.94 14.99 -26.53
CA TRP A 6 -51.73 15.70 -26.08
C TRP A 6 -51.72 16.03 -24.58
N THR A 7 -52.89 16.22 -23.97
CA THR A 7 -53.00 16.55 -22.54
C THR A 7 -52.77 15.34 -21.63
N GLY A 8 -53.04 14.13 -22.11
CA GLY A 8 -52.79 12.89 -21.36
C GLY A 8 -51.30 12.64 -21.07
N ARG A 9 -50.41 12.88 -22.03
CA ARG A 9 -48.96 12.60 -21.89
C ARG A 9 -48.23 13.53 -20.91
N LEU A 10 -48.73 14.75 -20.71
CA LEU A 10 -48.13 15.71 -19.79
C LEU A 10 -48.51 15.43 -18.34
N ILE A 11 -49.74 14.96 -18.09
CA ILE A 11 -50.23 14.59 -16.76
C ILE A 11 -49.51 13.33 -16.24
N THR A 12 -49.21 12.36 -17.11
CA THR A 12 -48.45 11.15 -16.72
C THR A 12 -47.00 11.48 -16.33
N ARG A 13 -46.38 12.49 -16.95
CA ARG A 13 -45.02 12.94 -16.60
C ARG A 13 -44.97 13.72 -15.29
N ALA A 14 -45.99 14.53 -15.01
CA ALA A 14 -46.10 15.26 -13.74
C ALA A 14 -46.35 14.33 -12.55
N LEU A 15 -47.20 13.31 -12.71
CA LEU A 15 -47.44 12.29 -11.68
C LEU A 15 -46.21 11.39 -11.45
N ARG A 16 -45.48 11.04 -12.52
CA ARG A 16 -44.23 10.25 -12.40
C ARG A 16 -43.10 11.00 -11.68
N ASN A 17 -43.04 12.33 -11.79
CA ASN A 17 -42.08 13.15 -11.05
C ASN A 17 -42.60 13.65 -9.69
N GLY A 18 -43.91 13.61 -9.44
CA GLY A 18 -44.51 13.98 -8.15
C GLY A 18 -44.52 12.83 -7.13
N LEU A 19 -44.58 11.58 -7.59
CA LEU A 19 -44.54 10.40 -6.73
C LEU A 19 -43.12 10.02 -6.24
N SER A 20 -42.06 10.61 -6.82
CA SER A 20 -40.68 10.35 -6.36
C SER A 20 -40.30 11.09 -5.07
N ASN A 21 -41.17 11.96 -4.54
CA ASN A 21 -40.91 12.73 -3.31
C ASN A 21 -41.86 12.41 -2.15
N PHE A 22 -42.69 11.37 -2.26
CA PHE A 22 -43.51 10.85 -1.15
C PHE A 22 -43.20 9.36 -0.93
N SER A 23 -42.01 9.10 -0.40
CA SER A 23 -41.64 7.79 0.15
C SER A 23 -40.66 8.03 1.31
N SER A 24 -41.14 8.66 2.38
CA SER A 24 -40.61 8.30 3.70
C SER A 24 -41.04 6.86 3.98
N ALA A 25 -40.14 6.04 4.52
CA ALA A 25 -40.30 4.62 4.84
C ALA A 25 -39.95 3.64 3.72
N ALA A 26 -38.66 3.60 3.37
CA ALA A 26 -37.85 2.41 3.61
C ALA A 26 -36.41 2.83 3.40
N GLU A 27 -35.65 3.00 4.48
CA GLU A 27 -34.21 2.73 4.39
C GLU A 27 -34.11 1.28 3.93
N LEU A 28 -34.05 1.09 2.61
CA LEU A 28 -33.52 -0.14 2.04
C LEU A 28 -32.18 -0.32 2.73
N ASN A 29 -32.10 -1.35 3.57
CA ASN A 29 -30.91 -1.85 4.21
C ASN A 29 -29.99 -2.41 3.10
N VAL A 30 -29.63 -1.58 2.13
CA VAL A 30 -28.52 -1.82 1.23
C VAL A 30 -27.33 -1.79 2.16
N SER A 31 -26.93 -2.98 2.63
CA SER A 31 -25.66 -3.17 3.32
C SER A 31 -24.63 -2.38 2.53
N ARG A 32 -24.19 -1.23 3.07
CA ARG A 32 -23.15 -0.43 2.44
C ARG A 32 -21.94 -1.35 2.41
N ARG A 33 -21.63 -1.89 1.23
CA ARG A 33 -20.46 -2.74 1.07
C ARG A 33 -19.26 -1.85 1.35
N HIS A 34 -18.59 -2.12 2.45
CA HIS A 34 -17.34 -1.48 2.78
C HIS A 34 -16.34 -1.73 1.63
N PRO A 35 -15.54 -0.73 1.23
CA PRO A 35 -14.52 -0.94 0.23
C PRO A 35 -13.54 -2.01 0.72
N TYR A 36 -12.95 -2.75 -0.21
CA TYR A 36 -11.88 -3.70 0.07
C TYR A 36 -10.88 -3.66 -1.08
N LEU A 37 -9.63 -4.04 -0.82
CA LEU A 37 -8.60 -4.10 -1.85
C LEU A 37 -8.76 -5.37 -2.69
N VAL A 38 -8.75 -5.18 -4.01
CA VAL A 38 -8.43 -6.23 -4.98
C VAL A 38 -7.01 -5.94 -5.45
N SER A 39 -6.05 -6.77 -5.05
CA SER A 39 -4.63 -6.57 -5.32
C SER A 39 -4.12 -7.50 -6.42
N VAL A 40 -3.21 -6.97 -7.22
CA VAL A 40 -2.37 -7.71 -8.17
C VAL A 40 -0.94 -7.26 -7.92
N VAL A 41 0.01 -8.18 -8.01
CA VAL A 41 1.43 -7.88 -7.87
C VAL A 41 2.17 -8.34 -9.10
N CYS A 42 3.05 -7.49 -9.60
CA CYS A 42 3.92 -7.74 -10.74
C CYS A 42 5.31 -7.17 -10.41
N GLY A 43 6.36 -7.88 -10.79
CA GLY A 43 7.74 -7.46 -10.61
C GLY A 43 8.66 -8.23 -11.56
N PHE A 44 9.80 -7.62 -11.89
CA PHE A 44 10.80 -8.19 -12.79
C PHE A 44 12.17 -8.14 -12.10
N PRO A 45 12.71 -9.28 -11.65
CA PRO A 45 14.03 -9.29 -11.04
C PRO A 45 15.10 -8.93 -12.07
N LYS A 46 16.14 -8.21 -11.65
CA LYS A 46 17.29 -7.83 -12.51
C LYS A 46 17.99 -9.07 -13.09
N ASP A 47 18.08 -10.16 -12.31
CA ASP A 47 18.67 -11.43 -12.72
C ASP A 47 17.62 -12.53 -12.89
N ILE A 48 17.03 -12.62 -14.09
CA ILE A 48 15.98 -13.61 -14.41
C ILE A 48 16.53 -15.05 -14.43
N ALA A 49 17.80 -15.24 -14.81
CA ALA A 49 18.38 -16.57 -15.06
C ALA A 49 18.68 -17.37 -13.78
N ASN A 50 18.97 -16.69 -12.65
CA ASN A 50 19.44 -17.31 -11.40
C ASN A 50 18.55 -16.98 -10.19
N GLY A 51 17.43 -16.28 -10.40
CA GLY A 51 16.55 -15.84 -9.31
C GLY A 51 15.81 -16.99 -8.66
N ARG A 52 16.00 -17.19 -7.35
CA ARG A 52 15.11 -18.04 -6.55
C ARG A 52 13.75 -17.36 -6.47
N THR A 53 12.69 -18.08 -6.84
CA THR A 53 11.31 -17.59 -6.67
C THR A 53 10.89 -17.74 -5.22
N ASN A 54 10.97 -16.66 -4.45
CA ASN A 54 10.42 -16.59 -3.11
C ASN A 54 9.08 -15.85 -3.16
N LYS A 55 8.03 -16.41 -2.54
CA LYS A 55 6.77 -15.67 -2.40
C LYS A 55 7.03 -14.37 -1.65
N GLY A 56 6.50 -13.27 -2.18
CA GLY A 56 6.69 -11.94 -1.60
C GLY A 56 8.00 -11.24 -2.00
N GLN A 57 8.71 -11.74 -3.02
CA GLN A 57 10.00 -11.16 -3.44
C GLN A 57 10.20 -11.24 -4.96
N PHE A 58 10.78 -10.19 -5.54
CA PHE A 58 11.24 -10.11 -6.93
C PHE A 58 12.66 -9.54 -6.98
N GLY A 59 13.67 -10.40 -6.84
CA GLY A 59 15.06 -9.94 -6.76
C GLY A 59 15.33 -9.21 -5.46
N ASP A 60 15.76 -7.95 -5.55
CA ASP A 60 16.05 -7.09 -4.39
C ASP A 60 14.76 -6.47 -3.81
N ASP A 61 13.65 -6.55 -4.55
CA ASP A 61 12.35 -5.99 -4.16
C ASP A 61 11.54 -7.02 -3.37
N ALA A 62 10.78 -6.55 -2.39
CA ALA A 62 9.86 -7.37 -1.60
C ALA A 62 8.49 -6.71 -1.46
N TRP A 63 7.47 -7.53 -1.19
CA TRP A 63 6.11 -7.06 -0.99
C TRP A 63 5.32 -7.97 -0.04
N PHE A 64 4.25 -7.43 0.53
CA PHE A 64 3.21 -8.21 1.20
C PHE A 64 1.82 -7.65 0.93
N SER A 65 0.80 -8.51 1.08
CA SER A 65 -0.61 -8.14 1.02
C SER A 65 -1.39 -9.03 1.97
N THR A 66 -1.98 -8.46 3.00
CA THR A 66 -2.74 -9.19 4.03
C THR A 66 -3.96 -8.38 4.47
N ASN A 67 -4.84 -9.00 5.24
CA ASN A 67 -5.98 -8.33 5.85
C ASN A 67 -6.12 -8.71 7.32
N PHE A 68 -6.75 -7.83 8.10
CA PHE A 68 -7.07 -8.06 9.50
C PHE A 68 -8.36 -7.31 9.85
N ASN A 69 -9.40 -8.03 10.26
CA ASN A 69 -10.73 -7.48 10.55
C ASN A 69 -11.26 -6.58 9.41
N ASN A 70 -11.38 -5.28 9.67
CA ASN A 70 -11.87 -4.26 8.75
C ASN A 70 -10.74 -3.52 8.02
N ALA A 71 -9.57 -4.15 7.86
CA ALA A 71 -8.42 -3.52 7.22
C ALA A 71 -7.79 -4.40 6.15
N ASP A 72 -7.44 -3.78 5.03
CA ASP A 72 -6.50 -4.34 4.06
C ASP A 72 -5.17 -3.62 4.17
N VAL A 73 -4.06 -4.37 4.21
CA VAL A 73 -2.71 -3.82 4.35
C VAL A 73 -1.80 -4.38 3.27
N ILE A 74 -1.13 -3.48 2.57
CA ILE A 74 -0.16 -3.82 1.53
C ILE A 74 1.13 -3.06 1.78
N GLY A 75 2.25 -3.61 1.33
CA GLY A 75 3.52 -2.92 1.38
C GLY A 75 4.49 -3.41 0.34
N VAL A 76 5.43 -2.53 0.00
CA VAL A 76 6.57 -2.79 -0.87
C VAL A 76 7.85 -2.26 -0.23
N ALA A 77 8.97 -2.87 -0.56
CA ALA A 77 10.30 -2.46 -0.15
C ALA A 77 11.29 -2.76 -1.28
N ASP A 78 12.20 -1.82 -1.57
CA ASP A 78 13.27 -1.98 -2.55
C ASP A 78 14.62 -1.97 -1.82
N GLY A 79 15.30 -3.11 -1.85
CA GLY A 79 16.62 -3.29 -1.26
C GLY A 79 17.71 -2.58 -2.06
N VAL A 80 18.54 -1.78 -1.39
CA VAL A 80 19.55 -0.96 -2.05
C VAL A 80 20.64 -1.82 -2.69
N GLY A 81 20.68 -1.84 -4.02
CA GLY A 81 21.57 -2.71 -4.81
C GLY A 81 23.07 -2.54 -4.53
N GLY A 82 23.51 -1.37 -4.04
CA GLY A 82 24.92 -1.07 -3.76
C GLY A 82 25.57 -2.03 -2.76
N TRP A 83 24.79 -2.61 -1.84
CA TRP A 83 25.27 -3.60 -0.87
C TRP A 83 25.88 -4.86 -1.50
N ARG A 84 25.50 -5.18 -2.74
CA ARG A 84 26.03 -6.33 -3.47
C ARG A 84 27.54 -6.23 -3.70
N ALA A 85 28.11 -5.02 -3.80
CA ALA A 85 29.55 -4.80 -3.89
C ALA A 85 30.32 -5.24 -2.62
N TYR A 86 29.61 -5.33 -1.48
CA TYR A 86 30.13 -5.77 -0.19
C TYR A 86 29.78 -7.23 0.13
N GLY A 87 29.24 -7.97 -0.85
CA GLY A 87 28.80 -9.36 -0.66
C GLY A 87 27.54 -9.50 0.20
N ILE A 88 26.78 -8.42 0.38
CA ILE A 88 25.52 -8.41 1.13
C ILE A 88 24.37 -8.49 0.12
N ASP A 89 23.40 -9.38 0.38
CA ASP A 89 22.21 -9.55 -0.46
C ASP A 89 21.17 -8.46 -0.14
N PRO A 90 20.89 -7.49 -1.04
CA PRO A 90 19.92 -6.42 -0.78
C PRO A 90 18.51 -6.95 -0.51
N GLY A 91 18.16 -8.09 -1.12
CA GLY A 91 16.85 -8.71 -0.96
C GLY A 91 16.59 -9.28 0.43
N GLU A 92 17.63 -9.57 1.24
CA GLU A 92 17.45 -10.09 2.61
C GLU A 92 16.80 -9.03 3.50
N PHE A 93 17.23 -7.77 3.38
CA PHE A 93 16.73 -6.64 4.16
C PHE A 93 15.27 -6.31 3.81
N SER A 94 14.99 -6.09 2.51
CA SER A 94 13.64 -5.76 2.03
C SER A 94 12.65 -6.89 2.32
N SER A 95 13.05 -8.15 2.08
CA SER A 95 12.20 -9.31 2.35
C SER A 95 11.89 -9.49 3.83
N TYR A 96 12.87 -9.26 4.73
CA TYR A 96 12.61 -9.36 6.17
C TYR A 96 11.62 -8.29 6.64
N LEU A 97 11.80 -7.05 6.17
CA LEU A 97 10.93 -5.93 6.52
C LEU A 97 9.47 -6.21 6.11
N MET A 98 9.24 -6.68 4.88
CA MET A 98 7.88 -6.95 4.39
C MET A 98 7.23 -8.16 5.09
N ARG A 99 7.97 -9.24 5.33
CA ARG A 99 7.47 -10.42 6.06
C ARG A 99 7.10 -10.11 7.51
N THR A 100 7.91 -9.28 8.17
CA THR A 100 7.66 -8.87 9.55
C THR A 100 6.44 -7.94 9.63
N CYS A 101 6.28 -7.01 8.69
CA CYS A 101 5.04 -6.23 8.58
C CYS A 101 3.80 -7.11 8.40
N GLU A 102 3.84 -8.09 7.48
CA GLU A 102 2.75 -9.04 7.26
C GLU A 102 2.38 -9.79 8.55
N ARG A 103 3.38 -10.32 9.24
CA ARG A 103 3.20 -11.04 10.51
C ARG A 103 2.61 -10.14 11.60
N LEU A 104 3.10 -8.91 11.76
CA LEU A 104 2.58 -7.96 12.74
C LEU A 104 1.11 -7.62 12.48
N VAL A 105 0.70 -7.46 11.21
CA VAL A 105 -0.70 -7.24 10.85
C VAL A 105 -1.56 -8.46 11.17
N GLN A 106 -1.11 -9.66 10.81
CA GLN A 106 -1.84 -10.92 11.11
C GLN A 106 -2.01 -11.17 12.61
N MET A 107 -1.06 -10.72 13.43
CA MET A 107 -1.15 -10.78 14.89
C MET A 107 -2.00 -9.65 15.49
N GLY A 108 -2.48 -8.69 14.69
CA GLY A 108 -3.19 -7.50 15.19
C GLY A 108 -2.28 -6.50 15.92
N HIS A 109 -0.96 -6.58 15.74
CA HIS A 109 0.04 -5.75 16.42
C HIS A 109 0.32 -4.43 15.68
N PHE A 110 -0.71 -3.82 15.12
CA PHE A 110 -0.61 -2.58 14.35
C PHE A 110 -1.81 -1.67 14.63
N LYS A 111 -1.68 -0.38 14.28
CA LYS A 111 -2.77 0.58 14.41
C LYS A 111 -3.19 1.05 13.02
N LEU A 112 -4.50 1.10 12.79
CA LEU A 112 -5.06 1.55 11.51
C LEU A 112 -4.63 2.98 11.15
N SER A 113 -4.52 3.85 12.16
CA SER A 113 -4.17 5.25 12.01
C SER A 113 -2.67 5.53 11.79
N GLU A 114 -1.80 4.56 12.05
CA GLU A 114 -0.34 4.78 12.14
C GLU A 114 0.44 3.76 11.29
N PRO A 115 0.38 3.83 9.94
CA PRO A 115 1.17 2.94 9.07
C PRO A 115 2.69 3.05 9.30
N GLY A 116 3.17 4.21 9.76
CA GLY A 116 4.57 4.40 10.13
C GLY A 116 5.00 3.59 11.36
N ASP A 117 4.09 3.37 12.31
CA ASP A 117 4.35 2.52 13.50
C ASP A 117 4.55 1.05 13.10
N LEU A 118 3.80 0.57 12.09
CA LEU A 118 3.98 -0.77 11.54
C LEU A 118 5.39 -0.94 10.93
N LEU A 119 5.83 0.03 10.12
CA LEU A 119 7.19 0.03 9.57
C LEU A 119 8.27 0.13 10.66
N ALA A 120 8.08 1.02 11.64
CA ALA A 120 9.03 1.20 12.73
C ALA A 120 9.20 -0.07 13.58
N LYS A 121 8.10 -0.73 13.96
CA LYS A 121 8.13 -2.03 14.67
C LYS A 121 8.86 -3.08 13.87
N SER A 122 8.56 -3.19 12.58
CA SER A 122 9.24 -4.14 11.70
C SER A 122 10.74 -3.87 11.60
N TYR A 123 11.14 -2.60 11.59
CA TYR A 123 12.54 -2.22 11.57
C TYR A 123 13.24 -2.50 12.91
N TYR A 124 12.59 -2.22 14.04
CA TYR A 124 13.17 -2.55 15.36
C TYR A 124 13.39 -4.05 15.53
N GLU A 125 12.46 -4.89 15.10
CA GLU A 125 12.66 -6.34 15.09
C GLU A 125 13.79 -6.80 14.14
N LEU A 126 14.06 -6.06 13.06
CA LEU A 126 15.20 -6.31 12.19
C LEU A 126 16.52 -6.00 12.92
N LEU A 127 16.57 -4.88 13.63
CA LEU A 127 17.75 -4.47 14.40
C LEU A 127 18.08 -5.42 15.56
N GLU A 128 17.06 -6.03 16.16
CA GLU A 128 17.20 -6.99 17.27
C GLU A 128 17.38 -8.45 16.81
N HIS A 129 17.38 -8.70 15.49
CA HIS A 129 17.47 -10.06 14.97
C HIS A 129 18.82 -10.70 15.32
N LYS A 130 18.78 -11.94 15.85
CA LYS A 130 19.97 -12.66 16.35
C LYS A 130 21.10 -12.79 15.32
N LYS A 131 20.74 -12.93 14.04
CA LYS A 131 21.67 -12.90 12.91
C LYS A 131 21.51 -11.53 12.23
N PRO A 132 22.49 -10.63 12.28
CA PRO A 132 22.36 -9.30 11.67
C PRO A 132 21.93 -9.39 10.21
N ILE A 133 20.87 -8.66 9.85
CA ILE A 133 20.39 -8.54 8.47
C ILE A 133 20.95 -7.22 7.93
N LEU A 134 22.16 -7.31 7.41
CA LEU A 134 22.88 -6.14 6.92
C LEU A 134 22.25 -5.65 5.62
N GLY A 135 22.34 -4.36 5.38
CA GLY A 135 21.80 -3.75 4.17
C GLY A 135 20.99 -2.51 4.45
N SER A 136 20.22 -2.11 3.45
CA SER A 136 19.25 -1.04 3.56
C SER A 136 18.16 -1.20 2.51
N SER A 137 17.04 -0.53 2.74
CA SER A 137 15.88 -0.58 1.86
C SER A 137 15.05 0.68 1.97
N THR A 138 14.42 1.06 0.87
CA THR A 138 13.23 1.94 0.90
C THR A 138 12.02 1.12 1.35
N ALA A 139 10.93 1.79 1.75
CA ALA A 139 9.69 1.10 2.08
C ALA A 139 8.46 1.99 1.93
N CYS A 140 7.37 1.42 1.42
CA CYS A 140 6.06 2.04 1.37
C CYS A 140 5.01 1.06 1.88
N VAL A 141 4.23 1.45 2.89
CA VAL A 141 3.14 0.64 3.46
C VAL A 141 1.84 1.44 3.42
N MET A 142 0.75 0.76 3.06
CA MET A 142 -0.58 1.33 2.98
C MET A 142 -1.60 0.48 3.74
N ILE A 143 -2.47 1.14 4.47
CA ILE A 143 -3.59 0.56 5.22
C ILE A 143 -4.88 1.17 4.67
N LEU A 144 -5.79 0.34 4.18
CA LEU A 144 -7.18 0.71 3.90
C LEU A 144 -8.05 0.32 5.10
N ASP A 145 -8.54 1.31 5.84
CA ASP A 145 -9.61 1.14 6.80
C ASP A 145 -10.94 1.04 6.04
N ARG A 146 -11.51 -0.17 6.00
CA ARG A 146 -12.76 -0.44 5.30
C ARG A 146 -13.95 0.24 5.98
N SER A 147 -13.91 0.42 7.30
CA SER A 147 -15.00 1.03 8.07
C SER A 147 -15.10 2.54 7.83
N GLU A 148 -13.95 3.24 7.84
CA GLU A 148 -13.90 4.67 7.55
C GLU A 148 -13.84 4.97 6.04
N SER A 149 -13.55 3.96 5.20
CA SER A 149 -13.20 4.15 3.80
C SER A 149 -12.00 5.09 3.62
N VAL A 150 -11.05 5.04 4.55
CA VAL A 150 -9.86 5.89 4.60
C VAL A 150 -8.62 5.05 4.32
N MET A 151 -7.79 5.54 3.41
CA MET A 151 -6.50 4.95 3.10
C MET A 151 -5.39 5.80 3.71
N ARG A 152 -4.50 5.17 4.47
CA ARG A 152 -3.35 5.81 5.12
C ARG A 152 -2.08 5.13 4.64
N ALA A 153 -1.01 5.91 4.48
CA ALA A 153 0.26 5.40 3.98
C ALA A 153 1.43 5.96 4.78
N ALA A 154 2.52 5.19 4.83
CA ALA A 154 3.82 5.64 5.28
C ALA A 154 4.86 5.27 4.22
N ASN A 155 5.71 6.23 3.87
CA ASN A 155 6.73 6.08 2.84
C ASN A 155 8.08 6.58 3.38
N ILE A 156 9.13 5.79 3.15
CA ILE A 156 10.52 6.14 3.35
C ILE A 156 11.30 5.84 2.07
N GLY A 157 11.93 6.85 1.48
CA GLY A 157 12.66 6.76 0.22
C GLY A 157 11.85 7.13 -1.02
N ASP A 158 12.24 6.59 -2.16
CA ASP A 158 11.63 6.85 -3.47
C ASP A 158 10.73 5.70 -3.98
N SER A 159 10.48 4.69 -3.13
CA SER A 159 9.23 3.94 -3.18
C SER A 159 8.03 4.90 -3.13
N GLY A 160 6.84 4.42 -3.50
CA GLY A 160 5.68 5.30 -3.46
C GLY A 160 4.36 4.68 -3.88
N TYR A 161 3.33 5.52 -3.89
CA TYR A 161 1.98 5.17 -4.29
C TYR A 161 1.30 6.31 -5.05
N MET A 162 0.32 5.94 -5.88
CA MET A 162 -0.50 6.88 -6.63
C MET A 162 -1.95 6.43 -6.58
N VAL A 163 -2.87 7.39 -6.39
CA VAL A 163 -4.31 7.14 -6.39
C VAL A 163 -4.89 7.69 -7.69
N VAL A 164 -5.51 6.81 -8.47
CA VAL A 164 -6.21 7.17 -9.71
C VAL A 164 -7.70 7.00 -9.52
N ARG A 165 -8.49 8.04 -9.83
CA ARG A 165 -9.96 8.03 -9.75
C ARG A 165 -10.55 8.73 -10.96
N GLY A 166 -11.46 8.07 -11.67
CA GLY A 166 -12.08 8.63 -12.88
C GLY A 166 -11.06 8.98 -13.98
N GLY A 167 -10.02 8.17 -14.13
CA GLY A 167 -8.95 8.39 -15.12
C GLY A 167 -7.98 9.53 -14.77
N ARG A 168 -8.02 10.07 -13.54
CA ARG A 168 -7.15 11.17 -13.09
C ARG A 168 -6.36 10.78 -11.85
N VAL A 169 -5.12 11.24 -11.78
CA VAL A 169 -4.29 11.14 -10.57
C VAL A 169 -4.83 12.13 -9.55
N VAL A 170 -5.38 11.62 -8.44
CA VAL A 170 -5.91 12.46 -7.34
C VAL A 170 -4.91 12.62 -6.20
N HIS A 171 -3.92 11.74 -6.13
CA HIS A 171 -2.83 11.82 -5.16
C HIS A 171 -1.61 11.04 -5.66
N ARG A 172 -0.42 11.53 -5.33
CA ARG A 172 0.86 10.84 -5.54
C ARG A 172 1.74 11.11 -4.34
N SER A 173 2.42 10.08 -3.83
CA SER A 173 3.43 10.25 -2.79
C SER A 173 4.59 11.10 -3.31
N HIS A 174 5.25 11.81 -2.40
CA HIS A 174 6.50 12.50 -2.71
C HIS A 174 7.66 11.54 -2.52
N GLU A 175 8.54 11.48 -3.51
CA GLU A 175 9.82 10.77 -3.41
C GLU A 175 10.70 11.49 -2.37
N GLN A 176 11.38 10.71 -1.54
CA GLN A 176 12.30 11.21 -0.53
C GLN A 176 13.71 10.79 -0.93
N GLN A 177 14.54 11.76 -1.32
CA GLN A 177 15.91 11.53 -1.72
C GLN A 177 16.84 12.59 -1.13
N HIS A 178 18.09 12.23 -0.85
CA HIS A 178 19.13 13.19 -0.49
C HIS A 178 19.60 13.98 -1.72
N TYR A 179 19.76 13.28 -2.85
CA TYR A 179 20.09 13.76 -4.18
C TYR A 179 19.66 12.71 -5.21
N PHE A 180 19.88 12.99 -6.49
CA PHE A 180 19.42 12.11 -7.58
C PHE A 180 19.87 10.66 -7.36
N ASN A 181 18.89 9.75 -7.34
CA ASN A 181 19.10 8.30 -7.21
C ASN A 181 19.71 7.86 -5.86
N THR A 182 19.56 8.67 -4.81
CA THR A 182 20.00 8.33 -3.45
C THR A 182 18.84 8.53 -2.46
N PRO A 183 17.95 7.54 -2.35
CA PRO A 183 16.77 7.63 -1.50
C PRO A 183 17.11 7.56 -0.02
N TYR A 184 16.25 8.20 0.78
CA TYR A 184 16.19 7.91 2.20
C TYR A 184 15.89 6.42 2.40
N GLN A 185 16.52 5.82 3.40
CA GLN A 185 16.50 4.37 3.57
C GLN A 185 16.58 3.99 5.04
N LEU A 186 15.94 2.87 5.39
CA LEU A 186 16.20 2.17 6.64
C LEU A 186 17.45 1.32 6.44
N SER A 187 18.39 1.34 7.37
CA SER A 187 19.72 0.75 7.16
C SER A 187 20.31 0.11 8.41
N LEU A 188 20.94 -1.05 8.23
CA LEU A 188 21.83 -1.67 9.21
C LEU A 188 23.19 -1.95 8.54
N PRO A 189 24.19 -1.06 8.71
CA PRO A 189 25.51 -1.27 8.15
C PRO A 189 26.29 -2.35 8.92
N PRO A 190 27.35 -2.94 8.33
CA PRO A 190 28.28 -3.81 9.03
C PRO A 190 28.90 -3.10 10.27
N PRO A 191 29.34 -3.85 11.30
CA PRO A 191 30.03 -3.26 12.43
C PRO A 191 31.23 -2.39 12.02
N GLY A 192 31.47 -1.30 12.75
CA GLY A 192 32.57 -0.36 12.49
C GLY A 192 32.31 0.65 11.36
N HIS A 193 31.13 0.62 10.75
CA HIS A 193 30.71 1.52 9.68
C HIS A 193 29.55 2.42 10.19
N ASP A 194 29.55 3.71 9.81
CA ASP A 194 28.52 4.67 10.23
C ASP A 194 27.13 4.34 9.63
N ARG A 195 26.03 4.86 10.16
CA ARG A 195 24.69 4.70 9.56
C ARG A 195 24.57 5.33 8.17
N ASN A 196 25.51 6.20 7.79
CA ASN A 196 25.54 6.88 6.49
C ASN A 196 26.46 6.21 5.44
N VAL A 197 26.74 4.91 5.56
CA VAL A 197 27.79 4.25 4.74
C VAL A 197 27.53 4.19 3.25
N LEU A 198 26.28 4.34 2.82
CA LEU A 198 25.90 4.42 1.41
C LEU A 198 25.28 5.77 1.06
N SER A 199 25.86 6.87 1.57
CA SER A 199 25.69 8.19 0.94
C SER A 199 26.75 8.32 -0.15
N ASP A 200 26.38 8.04 -1.40
CA ASP A 200 27.25 8.26 -2.57
C ASP A 200 27.60 9.74 -2.79
#